data_AF-A0A1I2MDC7-F1
#
_entry.id   AF-A0A1I2MDC7-F1
#
_cell.length_a   1.000
_cell.length_b   1.000
_cell.length_c   1.000
_cell.angle_alpha   90.00
_cell.angle_beta   90.00
_cell.angle_gamma   90.00
#
_symmetry.space_group_name_H-M   'P 1'
#
loop_
_entity.id
_entity.type
_entity.pdbx_description
1 polymer ?
#
loop_
_entity_poly.entity_id
_entity_poly.type
_entity_poly.pdbx_seq_one_letter_code
_entity_poly.pdbx_strand_id
1 'polypeptide(L)' 'MNDLTLNELATLLAVFNRAGTSDLNNAEQEMLTRITQAHAEREELESMDFDDCLGGACKL' A
#
# COMPACT_ATOMS: atom_id res chain seq x y z
N MET A 1 -2.17 5.59 16.03
CA MET A 1 -2.58 6.20 14.76
C MET A 1 -3.31 5.10 14.01
N ASN A 2 -4.53 5.32 13.51
CA ASN A 2 -5.20 4.29 12.73
C ASN A 2 -4.52 4.22 11.37
N ASP A 3 -3.95 3.05 11.03
CA ASP A 3 -3.35 2.84 9.73
C ASP A 3 -4.44 2.80 8.65
N LEU A 4 -4.17 3.43 7.51
CA LEU A 4 -5.08 3.43 6.36
C LEU A 4 -5.21 2.02 5.78
N THR A 5 -6.44 1.61 5.49
CA THR A 5 -6.75 0.36 4.79
C THR A 5 -6.23 0.37 3.36
N LEU A 6 -6.10 -0.82 2.74
CA LEU A 6 -5.67 -0.94 1.34
C LEU A 6 -6.56 -0.14 0.39
N ASN A 7 -7.88 -0.19 0.59
CA ASN A 7 -8.84 0.59 -0.21
C ASN A 7 -8.69 2.10 -0.04
N GLU A 8 -8.41 2.57 1.17
CA GLU A 8 -8.16 4.01 1.41
C GLU A 8 -6.87 4.47 0.73
N LEU A 9 -5.79 3.66 0.81
CA LEU A 9 -4.53 3.93 0.11
C LEU A 9 -4.72 3.95 -1.41
N ALA A 10 -5.44 2.97 -1.97
CA ALA A 10 -5.78 2.93 -3.39
C ALA A 10 -6.59 4.14 -3.83
N THR A 11 -7.53 4.60 -2.99
CA THR A 11 -8.33 5.81 -3.25
C THR A 11 -7.44 7.05 -3.30
N LEU A 12 -6.47 7.18 -2.39
CA LEU A 12 -5.52 8.30 -2.40
C LEU A 12 -4.63 8.27 -3.64
N LEU A 13 -4.10 7.11 -4.04
CA LEU A 13 -3.34 6.98 -5.28
C LEU A 13 -4.16 7.39 -6.51
N ALA A 14 -5.44 7.02 -6.56
CA ALA A 14 -6.35 7.45 -7.62
C ALA A 14 -6.61 8.96 -7.63
N VAL A 15 -6.52 9.65 -6.49
CA VAL A 15 -6.57 11.13 -6.43
C VAL A 15 -5.31 11.73 -7.07
N PHE A 16 -4.11 11.26 -6.70
CA PHE A 16 -2.86 11.75 -7.30
C PHE A 16 -2.80 11.49 -8.81
N ASN A 17 -3.20 10.30 -9.26
CA ASN A 17 -3.25 9.97 -10.69
C ASN A 17 -4.20 10.90 -11.47
N ARG A 18 -5.34 11.30 -10.87
CA ARG A 18 -6.28 12.24 -11.50
C ARG A 18 -5.79 13.69 -11.47
N ALA A 19 -5.06 14.07 -10.43
CA ALA A 19 -4.45 15.40 -10.32
C ALA A 19 -3.31 15.58 -11.34
N GLY A 20 -2.68 14.48 -11.76
CA GLY A 20 -1.53 14.48 -12.67
C GLY A 20 -0.22 14.70 -11.91
N THR A 21 0.80 13.88 -12.21
CA THR A 21 2.06 13.88 -11.47
C THR A 21 3.02 15.01 -11.87
N SER A 22 2.77 15.68 -13.00
CA SER A 22 3.62 16.73 -13.56
C SER A 22 3.57 18.05 -12.78
N ASP A 23 2.46 18.32 -12.09
CA ASP A 23 2.21 19.58 -11.40
C ASP A 23 2.42 19.47 -9.88
N LEU A 24 2.88 18.32 -9.40
CA LEU A 24 3.10 18.08 -7.98
C LEU A 24 4.32 18.85 -7.49
N ASN A 25 4.16 19.59 -6.41
CA ASN A 25 5.28 20.17 -5.68
C ASN A 25 6.04 19.09 -4.87
N ASN A 26 7.19 19.45 -4.30
CA ASN A 26 8.05 18.50 -3.58
C ASN A 26 7.33 17.76 -2.44
N ALA A 27 6.45 18.43 -1.70
CA ALA A 27 5.72 17.81 -0.60
C ALA A 27 4.68 16.81 -1.09
N GLU A 28 4.01 17.13 -2.20
CA GLU A 28 3.04 16.23 -2.84
C GLU A 28 3.72 15.01 -3.46
N GLN A 29 4.91 15.17 -4.06
CA GLN A 29 5.71 14.05 -4.56
C GLN A 29 6.20 13.14 -3.43
N GLU A 30 6.65 13.72 -2.32
CA GLU A 30 7.03 12.95 -1.13
C GLU A 30 5.84 12.17 -0.57
N MET A 31 4.67 12.80 -0.51
CA MET A 31 3.45 12.16 -0.05
C MET A 31 3.01 11.02 -0.98
N LEU A 32 3.04 11.22 -2.29
CA LEU A 32 2.76 10.18 -3.27
C LEU A 32 3.70 8.98 -3.11
N THR A 33 5.00 9.24 -2.91
CA THR A 33 6.00 8.19 -2.68
C THR A 33 5.66 7.37 -1.44
N ARG A 34 5.34 8.03 -0.32
CA ARG A 34 4.99 7.37 0.94
C ARG A 34 3.71 6.56 0.85
N ILE A 35 2.68 7.07 0.17
CA ILE A 35 1.40 6.35 -0.03
C ILE A 35 1.60 5.15 -0.93
N THR A 36 2.41 5.28 -1.99
CA THR A 36 2.74 4.17 -2.89
C THR A 36 3.44 3.04 -2.15
N GLN A 37 4.42 3.38 -1.31
CA GLN A 37 5.13 2.41 -0.49
C GLN A 37 4.18 1.71 0.51
N ALA A 38 3.38 2.49 1.25
CA ALA A 38 2.42 1.93 2.20
C ALA A 38 1.36 1.04 1.53
N HIS A 39 0.93 1.37 0.31
CA HIS A 39 0.03 0.52 -0.48
C HIS A 39 0.68 -0.82 -0.80
N ALA A 40 1.92 -0.81 -1.33
CA ALA A 40 2.64 -2.03 -1.67
C ALA A 40 2.86 -2.93 -0.45
N GLU A 41 3.32 -2.37 0.67
CA GLU A 41 3.51 -3.11 1.93
C GLU A 41 2.20 -3.75 2.41
N ARG A 42 1.08 -3.04 2.29
CA ARG A 42 -0.23 -3.54 2.73
C ARG A 42 -0.82 -4.57 1.77
N GLU A 43 -0.60 -4.40 0.47
CA GLU A 43 -0.96 -5.38 -0.56
C GLU A 43 -0.18 -6.69 -0.36
N GLU A 44 1.12 -6.62 -0.03
CA GLU A 44 1.91 -7.77 0.36
C GLU A 44 1.34 -8.46 1.61
N LEU A 45 1.02 -7.70 2.67
CA LEU A 45 0.44 -8.27 3.89
C LEU A 45 -0.95 -8.91 3.69
N GLU A 46 -1.80 -8.33 2.84
CA GLU A 46 -3.13 -8.86 2.54
C GLU A 46 -3.07 -10.03 1.52
N SER A 47 -2.03 -10.10 0.70
CA SER A 47 -1.76 -11.21 -0.23
C SER A 47 -0.90 -12.33 0.35
N MET A 48 -0.37 -12.16 1.58
CA MET A 48 0.19 -13.25 2.35
C MET A 48 -0.93 -14.24 2.68
N ASP A 49 -1.11 -15.23 1.80
CA ASP A 49 -1.95 -16.39 2.04
C ASP A 49 -1.46 -17.10 3.31
N PHE A 50 -2.26 -17.03 4.37
CA PHE A 50 -2.03 -17.79 5.62
C PHE A 50 -2.04 -19.32 5.41
N ASP A 51 -2.39 -19.80 4.21
CA ASP A 51 -2.36 -21.22 3.83
C ASP A 51 -0.93 -21.79 3.76
N ASP A 52 0.10 -20.96 3.52
CA ASP A 52 1.49 -21.42 3.55
C ASP A 52 1.98 -21.71 4.99
N CYS A 53 1.26 -21.27 6.02
CA CYS A 53 1.55 -21.58 7.42
C CYS A 53 0.71 -22.75 7.97
N LEU A 54 -0.44 -23.06 7.37
CA LEU A 54 -1.31 -24.19 7.78
C LEU A 54 -1.07 -25.47 6.96
N GLY A 55 -0.32 -25.40 5.85
CA GLY A 55 0.03 -26.51 4.95
C GLY A 55 1.19 -27.44 5.36
N GLY A 56 1.66 -27.42 6.61
CA GLY A 56 2.45 -28.53 7.17
C GLY A 56 3.98 -28.39 7.31
N ALA A 57 4.55 -27.17 7.29
CA ALA A 57 6.00 -26.98 7.49
C ALA A 57 6.42 -26.54 8.91
N CYS A 58 5.49 -26.28 9.84
CA CYS A 58 5.83 -26.09 11.26
C CYS A 58 5.79 -27.43 12.01
N LYS A 59 6.76 -28.29 11.70
CA LYS A 59 7.09 -29.48 12.50
C LYS A 59 8.59 -29.47 12.76
N LEU A 60 9.01 -28.64 13.72
CA LEU A 60 10.27 -28.79 14.44
C LEU A 60 9.95 -28.81 15.94
#